data_AF-A0A4Y2AR50-F1
#
_entry.id   AF-A0A4Y2AR50-F1
#
_cell.length_a   1.000
_cell.length_b   1.000
_cell.length_c   1.000
_cell.angle_alpha   90.00
_cell.angle_beta   90.00
_cell.angle_gamma   90.00
#
_symmetry.space_group_name_H-M   'P 1'
#
loop_
_entity.id
_entity.type
_entity.pdbx_description
1 polymer ?
#
loop_
_entity_poly.entity_id
_entity_poly.type
_entity_poly.pdbx_seq_one_letter_code
_entity_poly.pdbx_strand_id
1 'polypeptide(L)'
;MNFIFLCAFCFFAIVYGETLSADDLKKYPSCWEYGLCQGESSSKKLAGCLKNNLKPKELQSYFQLLNTYYPFNSDSLDGKINEYCSFDDDKKQNVFEKIIDADFGFLKKASDEGNEGTQSRTTKLILCVYNVFQNLQSQGKCHKES
;
A
#
# COMPACT_ATOMS: atom_id res chain seq x y z
N MET A 1 -55.60 -13.43 -11.32
CA MET A 1 -55.05 -13.50 -9.96
C MET A 1 -53.71 -14.20 -9.98
N ASN A 2 -52.69 -13.49 -9.47
CA ASN A 2 -51.37 -13.92 -9.00
C ASN A 2 -50.35 -14.50 -10.00
N PHE A 3 -49.66 -13.58 -10.68
CA PHE A 3 -48.25 -13.74 -11.06
C PHE A 3 -47.40 -13.84 -9.79
N ILE A 4 -46.75 -14.98 -9.55
CA ILE A 4 -45.77 -15.12 -8.47
C ILE A 4 -44.41 -14.70 -9.02
N PHE A 5 -43.94 -13.61 -8.44
CA PHE A 5 -42.68 -12.91 -8.60
C PHE A 5 -41.48 -13.78 -8.19
N LEU A 6 -40.41 -13.70 -9.01
CA LEU A 6 -39.03 -13.40 -8.59
C LEU A 6 -38.45 -14.13 -7.37
N CYS A 7 -37.58 -15.13 -7.61
CA CYS A 7 -36.41 -15.41 -6.77
C CYS A 7 -35.48 -16.42 -7.46
N ALA A 8 -34.64 -15.98 -8.40
CA ALA A 8 -33.40 -16.68 -8.74
C ALA A 8 -32.46 -15.85 -9.64
N PHE A 9 -32.49 -14.52 -9.57
CA PHE A 9 -31.30 -13.75 -9.91
C PHE A 9 -30.56 -13.54 -8.60
N CYS A 10 -29.85 -14.59 -8.17
CA CYS A 10 -28.69 -14.38 -7.32
C CYS A 10 -27.77 -13.47 -8.13
N PHE A 11 -27.91 -12.16 -7.89
CA PHE A 11 -26.90 -11.16 -8.14
C PHE A 11 -25.66 -11.64 -7.39
N PHE A 12 -24.90 -12.54 -8.02
CA PHE A 12 -23.47 -12.44 -8.03
C PHE A 12 -23.13 -11.15 -8.77
N ALA A 13 -23.45 -10.01 -8.13
CA ALA A 13 -22.59 -8.86 -8.20
C ALA A 13 -21.28 -9.33 -7.55
N ILE A 14 -20.52 -10.13 -8.30
CA ILE A 14 -19.08 -10.12 -8.17
C ILE A 14 -18.76 -8.68 -8.52
N VAL A 15 -18.71 -7.84 -7.49
CA VAL A 15 -17.93 -6.63 -7.56
C VAL A 15 -16.53 -7.18 -7.85
N TYR A 16 -16.20 -7.30 -9.13
CA TYR A 16 -14.85 -7.35 -9.64
C TYR A 16 -14.28 -5.98 -9.24
N GLY A 17 -14.03 -5.81 -7.94
CA GLY A 17 -13.13 -4.79 -7.47
C GLY A 17 -11.81 -5.18 -8.07
N GLU A 18 -11.33 -4.39 -9.04
CA GLU A 18 -9.99 -4.54 -9.58
C GLU A 18 -9.05 -4.85 -8.41
N THR A 19 -8.40 -6.00 -8.49
CA THR A 19 -7.39 -6.35 -7.51
C THR A 19 -6.25 -5.38 -7.77
N LEU A 20 -6.12 -4.41 -6.87
CA LEU A 20 -5.11 -3.37 -6.97
C LEU A 20 -3.74 -4.02 -7.17
N SER A 21 -3.05 -3.68 -8.27
CA SER A 21 -1.75 -4.26 -8.60
C SER A 21 -0.60 -3.36 -8.16
N ALA A 22 0.62 -3.91 -8.16
CA ALA A 22 1.83 -3.14 -7.93
C ALA A 22 1.96 -2.00 -8.94
N ASP A 23 1.68 -2.27 -10.22
CA ASP A 23 1.76 -1.29 -11.29
C ASP A 23 0.71 -0.18 -11.14
N ASP A 24 -0.44 -0.47 -10.53
CA ASP A 24 -1.44 0.55 -10.21
C ASP A 24 -0.94 1.50 -9.11
N LEU A 25 -0.27 0.98 -8.07
CA LEU A 25 0.29 1.80 -7.00
C LEU A 25 1.50 2.60 -7.46
N LYS A 26 2.33 2.04 -8.33
CA LYS A 26 3.53 2.70 -8.87
C LYS A 26 3.22 3.97 -9.67
N LYS A 27 1.96 4.18 -10.07
CA LYS A 27 1.49 5.43 -10.70
C LYS A 27 1.32 6.59 -9.71
N TYR A 28 1.65 6.42 -8.43
CA TYR A 28 1.44 7.45 -7.39
C TYR A 28 2.73 7.97 -6.72
N PRO A 29 3.88 8.13 -7.42
CA PRO A 29 5.13 8.52 -6.76
C PRO A 29 5.03 9.91 -6.13
N SER A 30 4.41 10.88 -6.82
CA SER A 30 4.21 12.23 -6.28
C SER A 30 3.31 12.26 -5.05
N CYS A 31 2.34 11.35 -4.95
CA CYS A 31 1.46 11.25 -3.77
C CYS A 31 2.17 10.62 -2.59
N TRP A 32 3.03 9.64 -2.84
CA TRP A 32 3.88 9.05 -1.82
C TRP A 32 4.88 10.06 -1.27
N GLU A 33 5.57 10.78 -2.15
CA GLU A 33 6.53 11.82 -1.74
C GLU A 33 5.85 12.93 -0.94
N TYR A 34 4.76 13.51 -1.45
CA TYR A 34 4.00 14.52 -0.70
C TYR A 34 3.54 13.95 0.64
N GLY A 35 2.99 12.73 0.61
CA GLY A 35 2.42 12.06 1.76
C GLY A 35 3.43 11.84 2.88
N LEU A 36 4.66 11.44 2.56
CA LEU A 36 5.70 11.17 3.56
C LEU A 36 6.51 12.40 3.96
N CYS A 37 6.90 13.22 2.98
CA CYS A 37 7.96 14.22 3.16
C CYS A 37 7.43 15.64 3.37
N GLN A 38 6.22 15.94 2.89
CA GLN A 38 5.67 17.30 2.92
C GLN A 38 4.47 17.44 3.87
N GLY A 39 3.59 16.44 3.90
CA GLY A 39 2.36 16.48 4.70
C GLY A 39 2.48 15.78 6.04
N GLU A 40 2.64 16.51 7.15
CA GLU A 40 2.75 15.91 8.50
C GLU A 40 1.57 14.98 8.85
N SER A 41 0.33 15.41 8.55
CA SER A 41 -0.88 14.60 8.78
C SER A 41 -0.91 13.35 7.90
N SER A 42 -0.51 13.48 6.64
CA SER A 42 -0.47 12.36 5.69
C SER A 42 0.63 11.36 6.05
N SER A 43 1.77 11.83 6.54
CA SER A 43 2.89 11.00 6.98
C SER A 43 2.47 10.14 8.18
N LYS A 44 1.77 10.74 9.15
CA LYS A 44 1.16 10.01 10.27
C LYS A 44 0.13 8.96 9.80
N LYS A 45 -0.67 9.26 8.77
CA LYS A 45 -1.62 8.30 8.20
C LYS A 45 -0.92 7.14 7.49
N LEU A 46 0.10 7.40 6.67
CA LEU A 46 0.88 6.37 5.98
C LEU A 46 1.64 5.48 6.97
N ALA A 47 2.32 6.07 7.95
CA ALA A 47 2.95 5.31 9.04
C ALA A 47 1.92 4.51 9.85
N GLY A 48 0.73 5.08 10.05
CA GLY A 48 -0.42 4.42 10.66
C GLY A 48 -0.93 3.22 9.86
N CYS A 49 -0.95 3.29 8.52
CA CYS A 49 -1.33 2.15 7.68
C CYS A 49 -0.45 0.93 7.98
N LEU A 50 0.87 1.13 8.08
CA LEU A 50 1.81 0.07 8.40
C LEU A 50 1.63 -0.47 9.83
N LYS A 51 1.64 0.42 10.82
CA LYS A 51 1.58 0.05 12.25
C LYS A 51 0.24 -0.58 12.67
N ASN A 52 -0.87 -0.19 12.03
CA ASN A 52 -2.21 -0.63 12.44
C ASN A 52 -2.66 -1.92 11.73
N ASN A 53 -2.10 -2.22 10.56
CA ASN A 53 -2.51 -3.40 9.80
C ASN A 53 -1.62 -4.61 10.03
N LEU A 54 -0.31 -4.44 10.25
CA LEU A 54 0.61 -5.55 10.49
C LEU A 54 0.81 -5.81 11.99
N LYS A 55 0.90 -7.09 12.36
CA LYS A 55 1.34 -7.48 13.72
C LYS A 55 2.84 -7.19 13.89
N PRO A 56 3.35 -7.03 15.13
CA PRO A 56 4.77 -6.75 15.35
C PRO A 56 5.75 -7.72 14.66
N LYS A 57 5.45 -9.03 14.67
CA LYS A 57 6.27 -10.04 13.97
C LYS A 57 6.18 -9.92 12.45
N GLU A 58 5.02 -9.58 11.91
CA GLU A 58 4.82 -9.38 10.48
C GLU A 58 5.53 -8.12 10.00
N LEU A 59 5.51 -7.05 10.81
CA LEU A 59 6.24 -5.82 10.55
C LEU A 59 7.75 -6.05 10.51
N GLN A 60 8.28 -6.87 11.44
CA GLN A 60 9.68 -7.27 11.42
C GLN A 60 10.03 -8.06 10.14
N SER A 61 9.23 -9.07 9.80
CA SER A 61 9.41 -9.85 8.57
C SER A 61 9.29 -9.00 7.31
N TYR A 62 8.39 -8.02 7.31
CA TYR A 62 8.23 -7.05 6.25
C TYR A 62 9.49 -6.19 6.10
N PHE A 63 10.05 -5.65 7.19
CA PHE A 63 11.30 -4.87 7.11
C PHE A 63 12.49 -5.71 6.65
N GLN A 64 12.56 -6.98 7.05
CA GLN A 64 13.58 -7.90 6.52
C GLN A 64 13.44 -8.09 5.02
N LEU A 65 12.20 -8.27 4.52
CA LEU A 65 11.94 -8.35 3.09
C LEU A 65 12.25 -7.03 2.38
N LEU A 66 11.80 -5.89 2.92
CA LEU A 66 12.06 -4.57 2.36
C LEU A 66 13.56 -4.33 2.15
N ASN A 67 14.40 -4.75 3.10
CA ASN A 67 15.85 -4.63 2.98
C ASN A 67 16.45 -5.45 1.83
N THR A 68 15.77 -6.50 1.34
CA THR A 68 16.20 -7.21 0.12
C THR A 68 15.85 -6.46 -1.17
N TYR A 69 14.85 -5.58 -1.12
CA TYR A 69 14.47 -4.72 -2.25
C TYR A 69 15.26 -3.40 -2.26
N TYR A 70 15.43 -2.79 -1.09
CA TYR A 70 16.24 -1.59 -0.90
C TYR A 70 16.85 -1.56 0.52
N PRO A 71 18.19 -1.58 0.66
CA PRO A 71 18.85 -1.61 1.96
C PRO A 71 18.90 -0.20 2.57
N PHE A 72 17.87 0.14 3.35
CA PHE A 72 17.89 1.37 4.15
C PHE A 72 18.99 1.31 5.22
N ASN A 73 19.59 2.45 5.52
CA ASN A 73 20.59 2.59 6.58
C ASN A 73 19.96 2.58 7.98
N SER A 74 18.71 3.05 8.11
CA SER A 74 17.99 3.04 9.38
C SER A 74 17.20 1.75 9.59
N ASP A 75 17.21 1.21 10.81
CA ASP A 75 16.34 0.10 11.22
C ASP A 75 14.92 0.54 11.60
N SER A 76 14.74 1.79 12.06
CA SER A 76 13.44 2.33 12.46
C SER A 76 12.63 2.83 11.26
N LEU A 77 11.29 2.78 11.36
CA LEU A 77 10.39 3.34 10.33
C LEU A 77 10.64 4.83 10.12
N ASP A 78 10.73 5.60 11.20
CA ASP A 78 10.89 7.05 11.12
C ASP A 78 12.24 7.41 10.49
N GLY A 79 13.30 6.67 10.80
CA GLY A 79 14.60 6.87 10.15
C GLY A 79 14.60 6.43 8.68
N LYS A 80 13.85 5.38 8.28
CA LYS A 80 13.67 5.01 6.87
C LYS A 80 12.93 6.11 6.08
N ILE A 81 11.90 6.72 6.70
CA ILE A 81 11.16 7.85 6.11
C ILE A 81 12.09 9.06 5.96
N ASN A 82 12.86 9.42 6.99
CA ASN A 82 13.81 10.53 6.93
C ASN A 82 14.87 10.31 5.85
N GLU A 83 15.39 9.09 5.75
CA GLU A 83 16.34 8.70 4.71
C GLU A 83 15.72 8.86 3.32
N TYR A 84 14.51 8.32 3.09
CA TYR A 84 13.78 8.46 1.83
C TYR A 84 13.60 9.94 1.44
N CYS A 85 13.18 10.79 2.38
CA CYS A 85 12.94 12.21 2.12
C CYS A 85 14.21 13.03 1.86
N SER A 86 15.39 12.48 2.16
CA SER A 86 16.68 13.11 1.88
C SER A 86 17.24 12.81 0.49
N PHE A 87 16.63 11.89 -0.25
CA PHE A 87 17.08 11.52 -1.59
C PHE A 87 16.75 12.60 -2.63
N ASP A 88 17.51 12.60 -3.72
CA ASP A 88 17.10 13.29 -4.95
C ASP A 88 15.87 12.62 -5.59
N ASP A 89 15.20 13.32 -6.50
CA ASP A 89 13.90 12.91 -7.02
C ASP A 89 13.98 11.61 -7.85
N ASP A 90 15.03 11.42 -8.64
CA ASP A 90 15.27 10.18 -9.40
C ASP A 90 15.39 8.98 -8.45
N LYS A 91 16.16 9.13 -7.37
CA LYS A 91 16.34 8.10 -6.36
C LYS A 91 15.06 7.87 -5.56
N LYS A 92 14.29 8.92 -5.23
CA LYS A 92 12.97 8.77 -4.57
C LYS A 92 12.01 7.93 -5.41
N GLN A 93 11.96 8.16 -6.71
CA GLN A 93 11.10 7.37 -7.61
C GLN A 93 11.53 5.89 -7.61
N ASN A 94 12.84 5.63 -7.75
CA ASN A 94 13.35 4.26 -7.72
C ASN A 94 13.06 3.55 -6.39
N VAL A 95 13.32 4.21 -5.25
CA VAL A 95 13.06 3.62 -3.93
C VAL A 95 11.56 3.40 -3.70
N PHE A 96 10.71 4.33 -4.16
CA PHE A 96 9.26 4.16 -4.09
C PHE A 96 8.81 2.89 -4.82
N GLU A 97 9.25 2.67 -6.07
CA GLU A 97 8.92 1.45 -6.81
C GLU A 97 9.36 0.18 -6.07
N LYS A 98 10.55 0.19 -5.43
CA LYS A 98 11.05 -0.92 -4.61
C LYS A 98 10.21 -1.18 -3.37
N ILE A 99 9.69 -0.13 -2.74
CA ILE A 99 8.77 -0.27 -1.59
C ILE A 99 7.46 -0.91 -2.05
N ILE A 100 6.89 -0.46 -3.18
CA ILE A 100 5.68 -1.09 -3.73
C ILE A 100 5.94 -2.56 -4.09
N ASP A 101 7.07 -2.86 -4.72
CA ASP A 101 7.45 -4.24 -5.01
C ASP A 101 7.58 -5.09 -3.74
N ALA A 102 8.09 -4.53 -2.64
CA ALA A 102 8.19 -5.20 -1.36
C ALA A 102 6.81 -5.45 -0.72
N ASP A 103 5.87 -4.50 -0.81
CA ASP A 103 4.50 -4.66 -0.31
C ASP A 103 3.80 -5.84 -0.99
N PHE A 104 3.87 -5.88 -2.32
CA PHE A 104 3.27 -6.96 -3.10
C PHE A 104 4.06 -8.27 -3.01
N GLY A 105 5.38 -8.20 -2.86
CA GLY A 105 6.22 -9.36 -2.54
C GLY A 105 5.86 -9.99 -1.19
N PHE A 106 5.58 -9.17 -0.18
CA PHE A 106 5.14 -9.64 1.13
C PHE A 106 3.75 -10.27 1.07
N LEU A 107 2.83 -9.66 0.30
CA LEU A 107 1.50 -10.22 0.04
C LEU A 107 1.60 -11.60 -0.64
N LYS A 108 2.41 -11.70 -1.69
CA LYS A 108 2.63 -12.95 -2.42
C LYS A 108 3.23 -14.02 -1.51
N LYS A 109 4.27 -13.69 -0.74
CA LYS A 109 4.88 -14.61 0.22
C LYS A 109 3.86 -15.18 1.20
N ALA A 110 3.00 -14.32 1.77
CA ALA A 110 1.95 -14.76 2.69
C ALA A 110 0.94 -15.70 2.00
N SER A 111 0.61 -15.45 0.73
CA SER A 111 -0.25 -16.33 -0.08
C SER A 111 0.41 -17.68 -0.35
N ASP A 112 1.69 -17.69 -0.77
CA ASP A 112 2.44 -18.90 -1.08
C ASP A 112 2.64 -19.80 0.17
N GLU A 113 2.75 -19.19 1.35
CA GLU A 113 2.84 -19.88 2.65
C GLU A 113 1.47 -20.32 3.21
N GLY A 114 0.35 -20.00 2.54
CA GLY A 114 -1.00 -20.29 3.03
C GLY A 114 -1.38 -19.51 4.30
N ASN A 115 -0.70 -18.39 4.57
CA ASN A 115 -0.93 -17.56 5.75
C ASN A 115 -2.01 -16.50 5.47
N GLU A 116 -3.26 -16.96 5.36
CA GLU A 116 -4.43 -16.14 5.03
C GLU A 116 -4.57 -14.90 5.94
N GLY A 117 -4.21 -15.04 7.22
CA GLY A 117 -4.26 -13.94 8.17
C GLY A 117 -3.29 -12.82 7.82
N THR A 118 -2.04 -13.17 7.45
CA THR A 118 -1.04 -12.18 7.03
C THR A 118 -1.41 -11.60 5.68
N GLN A 119 -1.85 -12.42 4.74
CA GLN A 119 -2.32 -11.99 3.44
C GLN A 119 -3.43 -10.92 3.57
N SER A 120 -4.47 -11.19 4.38
CA SER A 120 -5.55 -10.23 4.64
C SER A 120 -5.06 -8.91 5.24
N ARG A 121 -4.13 -8.97 6.20
CA ARG A 121 -3.53 -7.77 6.82
C ARG A 121 -2.68 -6.96 5.84
N THR A 122 -1.89 -7.62 5.00
CA THR A 122 -1.11 -6.97 3.95
C THR A 122 -2.01 -6.35 2.88
N THR A 123 -3.09 -7.01 2.48
CA THR A 123 -4.08 -6.39 1.58
C THR A 123 -4.69 -5.13 2.19
N LYS A 124 -5.04 -5.14 3.49
CA LYS A 124 -5.55 -3.95 4.17
C LYS A 124 -4.50 -2.84 4.27
N LEU A 125 -3.23 -3.17 4.47
CA LEU A 125 -2.12 -2.21 4.40
C LEU A 125 -2.08 -1.51 3.03
N ILE A 126 -2.05 -2.29 1.96
CA ILE A 126 -1.98 -1.79 0.57
C ILE A 126 -3.18 -0.88 0.26
N LEU A 127 -4.40 -1.31 0.63
CA LEU A 127 -5.61 -0.51 0.47
C LEU A 127 -5.60 0.77 1.32
N CYS A 128 -5.05 0.72 2.53
CA CYS A 128 -4.90 1.89 3.39
C CYS A 128 -3.99 2.94 2.74
N VAL A 129 -2.83 2.53 2.22
CA VAL A 129 -1.89 3.40 1.51
C VAL A 129 -2.55 4.00 0.27
N TYR A 130 -3.21 3.16 -0.55
CA TYR A 130 -3.93 3.61 -1.72
C TYR A 130 -5.00 4.66 -1.40
N ASN A 131 -5.80 4.45 -0.34
CA ASN A 131 -6.80 5.41 0.09
C ASN A 131 -6.19 6.74 0.53
N VAL A 132 -4.99 6.74 1.12
CA VAL A 132 -4.27 7.99 1.41
C VAL A 132 -3.89 8.70 0.10
N PHE A 133 -3.40 7.98 -0.91
CA PHE A 133 -3.09 8.56 -2.22
C PHE A 133 -4.31 9.15 -2.90
N GLN A 134 -5.43 8.43 -2.93
CA GLN A 134 -6.69 8.93 -3.50
C GLN A 134 -7.14 10.23 -2.82
N ASN A 135 -7.01 10.31 -1.50
CA ASN A 135 -7.35 11.50 -0.73
C ASN A 135 -6.41 12.68 -1.01
N LEU A 136 -5.12 12.43 -1.17
CA LEU A 136 -4.15 13.47 -1.53
C LEU A 136 -4.38 13.97 -2.96
N GLN A 137 -4.67 13.06 -3.88
CA GLN A 137 -4.98 13.38 -5.27
C GLN A 137 -6.25 14.21 -5.38
N SER A 138 -7.34 13.83 -4.67
CA SER A 138 -8.60 14.59 -4.69
C SER A 138 -8.48 15.99 -4.08
N GLN A 139 -7.49 16.21 -3.22
CA GLN A 139 -7.15 17.52 -2.67
C GLN A 139 -6.20 18.34 -3.56
N GLY A 140 -5.81 17.81 -4.73
CA GLY A 140 -4.88 18.47 -5.64
C GLY A 140 -3.46 18.59 -5.08
N LYS A 141 -3.06 17.73 -4.15
CA LYS A 141 -1.72 17.75 -3.53
C LYS A 141 -0.66 16.98 -4.32
N CYS A 142 -1.11 16.10 -5.20
CA CYS A 142 -0.28 15.24 -6.01
C CYS A 142 -1.09 14.74 -7.22
N HIS A 143 -0.42 14.04 -8.14
CA HIS A 143 -1.03 13.52 -9.35
C HIS A 143 -0.68 12.05 -9.57
N LYS A 144 -1.64 11.31 -10.14
CA LYS A 144 -1.40 9.98 -10.69
C LYS A 144 -0.69 10.14 -12.04
N GLU A 145 0.38 9.39 -12.23
CA GLU A 145 1.10 9.30 -13.50
C GLU A 145 0.36 8.36 -14.47
N SER A 146 0.55 8.60 -15.77
CA SER A 146 -0.14 7.89 -16.85
C SER A 146 0.44 6.51 -17.09
#